data_AF-A0A2V7HQV5-F1
#
_entry.id   AF-A0A2V7HQV5-F1
#
_cell.length_a   1.000
_cell.length_b   1.000
_cell.length_c   1.000
_cell.angle_alpha   90.00
_cell.angle_beta   90.00
_cell.angle_gamma   90.00
#
_symmetry.space_group_name_H-M   'P 1'
#
loop_
_entity.id
_entity.type
_entity.pdbx_description
1 polymer ?
#
loop_
_entity_poly.entity_id
_entity_poly.type
_entity_poly.pdbx_seq_one_letter_code
_entity_poly.pdbx_strand_id
1 'polypeptide(L)'
;GEDADALVELARVLAARGCDLLSLAGGRDAATDLAAIALSDRIRHEAGIPTLVGAGVDTRPDADSVLAAGRADLCLIRPTRVPSLASAMQRPLWA
;
A
#
# COMPACT_ATOMS: atom_id res chain seq x y z
N GLY A 1 16.25 9.42 -1.24
CA GLY A 1 15.91 10.84 -1.17
C GLY A 1 15.45 11.29 -2.53
N GLU A 2 16.39 11.45 -3.46
CA GLU A 2 16.13 11.90 -4.84
C GLU A 2 15.16 11.00 -5.62
N ASP A 3 15.19 9.68 -5.41
CA ASP A 3 14.26 8.76 -6.07
C ASP A 3 12.79 8.96 -5.66
N ALA A 4 12.53 9.39 -4.42
CA ALA A 4 11.15 9.53 -3.94
C ALA A 4 10.46 10.76 -4.53
N ASP A 5 11.16 11.89 -4.62
CA ASP A 5 10.61 13.11 -5.21
C ASP A 5 10.30 12.91 -6.71
N ALA A 6 11.21 12.23 -7.42
CA ALA A 6 10.98 11.86 -8.82
C ALA A 6 9.73 10.97 -9.00
N LEU A 7 9.48 10.05 -8.06
CA LEU A 7 8.28 9.19 -8.08
C LEU A 7 7.00 9.97 -7.76
N VAL A 8 7.04 10.97 -6.87
CA VAL A 8 5.90 11.86 -6.63
C VAL A 8 5.59 12.69 -7.88
N GLU A 9 6.60 13.24 -8.57
CA GLU A 9 6.37 13.96 -9.83
C GLU A 9 5.82 13.04 -10.91
N LEU A 10 6.34 11.81 -11.03
CA LEU A 10 5.78 10.82 -11.94
C LEU A 10 4.31 10.53 -11.61
N ALA A 11 3.97 10.41 -10.33
CA ALA A 11 2.60 10.20 -9.88
C ALA A 11 1.66 11.34 -10.30
N ARG A 12 2.10 12.61 -10.18
CA ARG A 12 1.34 13.77 -10.67
C ARG A 12 1.12 13.72 -12.17
N VAL A 13 2.16 13.36 -12.93
CA VAL A 13 2.07 13.22 -14.39
C VAL A 13 1.09 12.11 -14.78
N LEU A 14 1.08 10.99 -14.07
CA LEU A 14 0.14 9.90 -14.32
C LEU A 14 -1.29 10.30 -13.96
N ALA A 15 -1.50 10.99 -12.84
CA ALA A 15 -2.80 11.53 -12.45
C ALA A 15 -3.35 12.49 -13.52
N ALA A 16 -2.51 13.41 -14.02
CA ALA A 16 -2.88 14.35 -15.07
C ALA A 16 -3.24 13.66 -16.41
N ARG A 17 -2.80 12.41 -16.61
CA ARG A 17 -3.16 11.58 -17.78
C ARG A 17 -4.38 10.70 -17.55
N GLY A 18 -5.09 10.86 -16.43
CA GLY A 18 -6.29 10.09 -16.11
C GLY A 18 -6.01 8.75 -15.45
N CYS A 19 -4.86 8.59 -14.78
CA CYS A 19 -4.66 7.46 -13.89
C CYS A 19 -5.47 7.68 -12.60
N ASP A 20 -6.34 6.73 -12.24
CA ASP A 20 -7.21 6.84 -11.07
C ASP A 20 -6.57 6.29 -9.79
N LEU A 21 -5.55 5.42 -9.92
CA LEU A 21 -4.93 4.72 -8.80
C LEU A 21 -3.53 4.23 -9.15
N LEU A 22 -2.58 4.42 -8.24
CA LEU A 22 -1.20 3.93 -8.36
C LEU A 22 -0.97 2.71 -7.48
N SER A 23 -0.50 1.62 -8.09
CA SER A 23 -0.09 0.41 -7.38
C SER A 23 1.41 0.45 -7.11
N LEU A 24 1.79 0.43 -5.83
CA LEU A 24 3.18 0.29 -5.42
C LEU A 24 3.49 -1.20 -5.25
N ALA A 25 4.26 -1.73 -6.21
CA ALA A 25 4.74 -3.10 -6.14
C ALA A 25 5.65 -3.26 -4.91
N GLY A 26 5.43 -4.33 -4.15
CA GLY A 26 6.21 -4.61 -2.95
C GLY A 26 7.65 -4.97 -3.24
N GLY A 27 8.46 -4.74 -2.21
CA GLY A 27 9.87 -4.91 -2.23
C GLY A 27 10.30 -6.38 -2.16
N ARG A 28 11.59 -6.63 -2.36
CA ARG A 28 12.17 -7.98 -2.26
C ARG A 28 12.32 -8.43 -0.80
N ASP A 29 12.29 -7.48 0.14
CA ASP A 29 12.50 -7.65 1.58
C ASP A 29 11.69 -6.64 2.42
N ALA A 30 11.67 -6.84 3.74
CA ALA A 30 10.89 -6.02 4.68
C ALA A 30 11.29 -4.53 4.70
N ALA A 31 12.55 -4.19 4.41
CA ALA A 31 12.98 -2.79 4.39
C ALA A 31 12.43 -2.07 3.15
N THR A 32 12.47 -2.75 2.00
CA THR A 32 11.86 -2.27 0.76
C THR A 32 10.33 -2.18 0.84
N ASP A 33 9.69 -3.04 1.64
CA ASP A 33 8.25 -2.98 1.90
C ASP A 33 7.83 -1.78 2.75
N LEU A 34 8.55 -1.50 3.84
CA LEU A 34 8.30 -0.31 4.66
C LEU A 34 8.52 0.98 3.87
N ALA A 35 9.51 0.99 2.98
CA ALA A 35 9.75 2.12 2.08
C ALA A 35 8.58 2.35 1.12
N ALA A 36 7.90 1.28 0.67
CA ALA A 36 6.72 1.40 -0.19
C ALA A 36 5.53 2.05 0.54
N ILE A 37 5.29 1.70 1.82
CA ILE A 37 4.25 2.36 2.63
C ILE A 37 4.55 3.85 2.82
N ALA A 38 5.81 4.20 3.10
CA ALA A 38 6.22 5.60 3.24
C ALA A 38 6.09 6.38 1.92
N LEU A 39 6.43 5.76 0.79
CA LEU A 39 6.23 6.37 -0.52
C LEU A 39 4.76 6.55 -0.87
N SER A 40 3.90 5.57 -0.52
CA SER A 40 2.45 5.64 -0.67
C SER A 40 1.88 6.88 0.03
N ASP A 41 2.28 7.07 1.29
CA ASP A 41 1.88 8.19 2.12
C ASP A 41 2.24 9.53 1.45
N ARG A 42 3.47 9.64 0.95
CA ARG A 42 3.93 10.83 0.22
C ARG A 42 3.15 11.06 -1.07
N ILE A 43 2.99 10.04 -1.92
CA ILE A 43 2.27 10.16 -3.20
C ILE A 43 0.83 10.61 -2.95
N ARG A 44 0.15 10.01 -1.97
CA ARG A 44 -1.23 10.34 -1.64
C ARG A 44 -1.37 11.80 -1.18
N HIS A 45 -0.49 12.27 -0.31
CA HIS A 45 -0.55 13.63 0.23
C HIS A 45 0.00 14.71 -0.72
N GLU A 46 1.03 14.40 -1.51
CA GLU A 46 1.74 15.38 -2.34
C GLU A 46 1.31 15.36 -3.82
N ALA A 47 0.92 14.21 -4.36
CA ALA A 47 0.45 14.07 -5.74
C ALA A 47 -1.09 13.98 -5.85
N GLY A 48 -1.79 13.71 -4.74
CA GLY A 48 -3.25 13.74 -4.69
C GLY A 48 -3.93 12.60 -5.46
N ILE A 49 -3.22 11.52 -5.74
CA ILE A 49 -3.72 10.34 -6.44
C ILE A 49 -3.87 9.17 -5.46
N PRO A 50 -4.99 8.42 -5.51
CA PRO A 50 -5.17 7.23 -4.69
C PRO A 50 -4.08 6.18 -4.89
N THR A 51 -3.75 5.45 -3.81
CA THR A 51 -2.67 4.46 -3.81
C THR A 51 -3.12 3.10 -3.33
N LEU A 52 -2.57 2.05 -3.96
CA LEU A 52 -2.67 0.66 -3.53
C LEU A 52 -1.29 0.14 -3.11
N VAL A 53 -1.19 -0.36 -1.89
CA VAL A 53 0.03 -0.97 -1.35
C VAL A 53 -0.15 -2.47 -1.21
N GLY A 54 0.78 -3.25 -1.77
CA GLY A 54 0.83 -4.71 -1.63
C GLY A 54 2.08 -5.24 -0.93
N ALA A 55 2.77 -4.38 -0.20
CA ALA A 55 4.09 -4.58 0.41
C ALA A 55 4.00 -4.35 1.92
N GLY A 56 4.57 -5.23 2.75
CA GLY A 56 4.56 -5.04 4.21
C GLY A 56 3.16 -5.03 4.85
N VAL A 57 2.16 -5.52 4.13
CA VAL A 57 0.77 -5.68 4.59
C VAL A 57 0.37 -7.14 4.41
N ASP A 58 0.70 -7.95 5.42
CA ASP A 58 0.48 -9.41 5.36
C ASP A 58 -0.78 -9.85 6.10
N THR A 59 -1.26 -9.02 7.02
CA THR A 59 -2.43 -9.33 7.85
C THR A 59 -3.46 -8.21 7.83
N ARG A 60 -4.69 -8.52 8.24
CA ARG A 60 -5.76 -7.53 8.36
C ARG A 60 -5.39 -6.40 9.36
N PRO A 61 -4.81 -6.67 10.54
CA PRO A 61 -4.33 -5.60 11.43
C PRO A 61 -3.28 -4.66 10.81
N ASP A 62 -2.40 -5.17 9.94
CA ASP A 62 -1.44 -4.32 9.22
C ASP A 62 -2.18 -3.39 8.26
N ALA A 63 -3.13 -3.94 7.49
CA ALA A 63 -3.96 -3.16 6.58
C ALA A 63 -4.79 -2.10 7.33
N ASP A 64 -5.45 -2.49 8.42
CA ASP A 64 -6.23 -1.58 9.28
C ASP A 64 -5.34 -0.43 9.77
N SER A 65 -4.10 -0.72 10.18
CA SER A 65 -3.16 0.31 10.63
C SER A 65 -2.73 1.27 9.52
N VAL A 66 -2.42 0.75 8.32
CA VAL A 66 -2.02 1.56 7.16
C VAL A 66 -3.18 2.45 6.68
N LEU A 67 -4.38 1.89 6.58
CA LEU A 67 -5.58 2.59 6.13
C LEU A 67 -6.02 3.64 7.16
N ALA A 68 -6.05 3.30 8.45
CA ALA A 68 -6.43 4.24 9.51
C ALA A 68 -5.44 5.41 9.62
N ALA A 69 -4.16 5.19 9.32
CA ALA A 69 -3.16 6.24 9.24
C ALA A 69 -3.26 7.11 7.97
N GLY A 70 -4.14 6.75 7.02
CA GLY A 70 -4.31 7.48 5.75
C GLY A 70 -3.13 7.36 4.79
N ARG A 71 -2.29 6.32 4.94
CA ARG A 71 -1.06 6.11 4.15
C ARG A 71 -1.30 5.41 2.81
N ALA A 72 -2.45 4.75 2.66
CA ALA A 72 -2.89 4.14 1.41
C ALA A 72 -4.42 4.17 1.34
N ASP A 73 -4.98 4.00 0.14
CA ASP A 73 -6.43 3.90 -0.08
C ASP A 73 -6.88 2.45 -0.21
N LEU A 74 -6.00 1.58 -0.72
CA LEU A 74 -6.21 0.14 -0.79
C LEU A 74 -4.97 -0.63 -0.29
N CYS A 75 -5.21 -1.74 0.39
CA CYS A 75 -4.17 -2.67 0.81
C CYS A 75 -4.41 -4.04 0.17
N LEU A 76 -3.43 -4.55 -0.56
CA LEU A 76 -3.48 -5.86 -1.18
C LEU A 76 -2.82 -6.88 -0.25
N ILE A 77 -3.66 -7.61 0.48
CA ILE A 77 -3.23 -8.74 1.31
C ILE A 77 -3.14 -9.97 0.40
N ARG A 78 -1.95 -10.53 0.22
CA ARG A 78 -1.80 -11.80 -0.50
C ARG A 78 -2.04 -12.94 0.48
N PRO A 79 -3.14 -13.72 0.35
CA PRO A 79 -3.20 -14.98 1.07
C PRO A 79 -2.00 -15.81 0.61
N THR A 80 -1.17 -16.24 1.55
CA THR A 80 -0.21 -17.32 1.32
C THR A 80 -0.94 -18.46 0.60
N ARG A 81 -0.28 -19.18 -0.32
CA ARG A 81 -0.90 -20.29 -1.10
C ARG A 81 -1.54 -21.42 -0.25
N VAL A 82 -1.49 -21.29 1.06
CA VAL A 82 -2.25 -22.03 2.08
C VAL A 82 -2.60 -21.03 3.19
N PRO A 83 -3.85 -20.95 3.68
CA PRO A 83 -4.18 -20.08 4.81
C PRO A 83 -3.36 -20.48 6.04
N SER A 84 -2.72 -19.51 6.70
CA SER A 84 -2.14 -19.76 8.02
C SER A 84 -3.27 -19.96 9.04
N LEU A 85 -3.02 -20.72 10.12
CA LEU A 85 -4.00 -20.90 11.22
C LEU A 85 -4.44 -19.53 11.77
N ALA A 86 -3.52 -18.58 11.87
CA ALA A 86 -3.81 -17.21 12.29
C ALA A 86 -4.78 -16.49 11.33
N SER A 87 -4.60 -16.65 10.02
CA SER A 87 -5.51 -16.09 9.02
C SER A 87 -6.89 -16.76 9.07
N ALA A 88 -6.96 -18.08 9.29
CA ALA A 88 -8.21 -18.82 9.42
C ALA A 88 -9.00 -18.45 10.70
N MET A 89 -8.31 -18.03 11.77
CA MET A 89 -8.93 -17.62 13.03
C MET A 89 -9.46 -16.18 13.03
N GLN A 90 -9.11 -15.37 12.03
CA GLN A 90 -9.66 -14.01 11.88
C GLN A 90 -11.07 -14.11 11.28
N ARG A 91 -12.08 -14.28 12.15
CA ARG A 91 -13.49 -14.24 11.75
C ARG A 91 -13.82 -12.87 11.15
N PRO A 92 -14.57 -12.79 10.03
CA PRO A 92 -15.10 -11.53 9.56
C PRO A 92 -16.02 -10.94 10.64
N LEU A 93 -15.83 -9.65 10.96
CA LEU A 93 -16.64 -8.94 11.96
C LEU A 93 -18.13 -8.77 11.55
N TRP A 94 -18.48 -9.15 10.32
CA TRP A 94 -19.84 -9.13 9.79
C TRP A 94 -20.54 -10.51 9.84
N ALA A 95 -19.92 -11.51 10.45
CA ALA A 95 -20.49 -12.85 10.68
C ALA A 95 -20.69 -13.15 12.17
#